data_AF-A0A2A4UE45-F1
#
_entry.id   AF-A0A2A4UE45-F1
#
_cell.length_a   1.000
_cell.length_b   1.000
_cell.length_c   1.000
_cell.angle_alpha   90.00
_cell.angle_beta   90.00
_cell.angle_gamma   90.00
#
_symmetry.space_group_name_H-M   'P 1'
#
loop_
_entity.id
_entity.type
_entity.pdbx_description
1 polymer ?
#
loop_
_entity_poly.entity_id
_entity_poly.type
_entity_poly.pdbx_seq_one_letter_code
_entity_poly.pdbx_strand_id
1 'polypeptide(L)'
;MKVGSKMNGCSTEKMKYRPIRSVFILGCALLISGQLAFAEIAATLAYDRELVELQKSLDTFETRASRDQKNLRRAEGLFSDKKKALRSLRAGARAELRAAEKILSKVQQRSNQTQRDIDLFADRINEIERDSRRAQARIQAQNVIIQEMNRAQHNKLLERNESKVIAYQVEMAKVESEGNRVKKELEKAEFELLRSRSKSQSFQVDDHPELVVLRRKMDAFAAALTKSRAKADRANDGLRVAIAKKSADRLTAQQNSNASKIKNSRASKAKAESQVKSQSKSAVAKSSAGKSGATNSSQSGPQDNGPRDSPAYVFVISGDGEPIEKKLALKSWAESFGAVYIQGSWNNLYPLKRGNVKAGPKLFLRQISAAFKKIPKKSNVIIIGHGQGGGAAISAATQVASKMGRRIDYLIALDPMGEGNLRANIVYKVKAGGCSAPNGDTAANKAYLKCLADSSKRVITANVKNFYNRWQKETANLGDLARVVEVQDEVGRSVSMRSSTGKFTIANAGTKTDQKRVFYWGSADAHQELLEQASIILPNLLVRYIH
;
A
#
# COMPACT_ATOMS: atom_id res chain seq x y z
N MET A 1 24.48 -54.75 3.23
CA MET A 1 25.83 -55.35 3.28
C MET A 1 26.51 -54.92 4.57
N LYS A 2 26.94 -55.92 5.37
CA LYS A 2 28.00 -55.94 6.43
C LYS A 2 28.12 -54.72 7.36
N VAL A 3 27.67 -54.74 8.62
CA VAL A 3 28.07 -55.53 9.82
C VAL A 3 29.32 -54.99 10.54
N GLY A 4 29.17 -54.78 11.86
CA GLY A 4 30.21 -54.77 12.90
C GLY A 4 30.08 -53.55 13.81
N SER A 5 29.48 -53.55 15.01
CA SER A 5 29.45 -54.49 16.15
C SER A 5 30.83 -54.89 16.66
N LYS A 6 31.20 -54.34 17.83
CA LYS A 6 32.03 -54.99 18.86
C LYS A 6 31.88 -54.26 20.20
N MET A 7 31.12 -54.88 21.10
CA MET A 7 31.29 -54.79 22.56
C MET A 7 32.10 -56.00 23.05
N ASN A 8 32.47 -55.97 24.33
CA ASN A 8 33.19 -56.96 25.17
C ASN A 8 34.67 -56.60 25.35
N GLY A 9 35.29 -56.65 26.53
CA GLY A 9 34.91 -57.17 27.84
C GLY A 9 35.88 -56.59 28.90
N CYS A 10 35.48 -56.58 30.18
CA CYS A 10 35.87 -57.59 31.18
C CYS A 10 37.29 -57.38 31.74
N SER A 11 37.42 -56.99 33.01
CA SER A 11 38.06 -57.87 34.00
C SER A 11 37.93 -57.31 35.42
N THR A 12 37.36 -58.13 36.28
CA THR A 12 37.40 -58.04 37.74
C THR A 12 38.70 -58.63 38.27
N GLU A 13 39.34 -57.99 39.24
CA GLU A 13 40.28 -58.69 40.12
C GLU A 13 39.99 -58.36 41.58
N LYS A 14 39.46 -59.37 42.27
CA LYS A 14 39.46 -59.49 43.73
C LYS A 14 40.70 -60.31 44.10
N MET A 15 41.52 -59.82 45.01
CA MET A 15 42.36 -60.67 45.84
C MET A 15 42.16 -60.36 47.33
N LYS A 16 42.30 -61.42 48.11
CA LYS A 16 41.78 -61.68 49.44
C LYS A 16 42.97 -62.09 50.32
N TYR A 17 42.88 -61.78 51.63
CA TYR A 17 43.59 -62.42 52.77
C TYR A 17 45.08 -62.05 52.99
N ARG A 18 45.63 -61.91 54.21
CA ARG A 18 45.29 -62.36 55.59
C ARG A 18 45.92 -61.42 56.67
N PRO A 19 45.59 -61.58 57.97
CA PRO A 19 45.78 -60.59 59.04
C PRO A 19 47.07 -60.77 59.84
N ILE A 20 47.51 -59.70 60.51
CA ILE A 20 48.41 -59.78 61.67
C ILE A 20 47.83 -58.89 62.77
N ARG A 21 47.64 -59.49 63.95
CA ARG A 21 47.21 -58.83 65.17
C ARG A 21 48.40 -58.14 65.86
N SER A 22 48.06 -57.09 66.60
CA SER A 22 48.58 -56.72 67.93
C SER A 22 49.39 -55.42 68.03
N VAL A 23 48.70 -54.43 68.63
CA VAL A 23 49.14 -53.54 69.73
C VAL A 23 50.34 -52.61 69.47
N PHE A 24 50.08 -51.30 69.41
CA PHE A 24 50.44 -50.36 70.49
C PHE A 24 49.84 -48.97 70.24
N ILE A 25 49.18 -48.48 71.28
CA ILE A 25 48.55 -47.17 71.44
C ILE A 25 49.67 -46.20 71.84
N LEU A 26 49.93 -45.15 71.06
CA LEU A 26 50.29 -43.78 71.49
C LEU A 26 50.81 -42.98 70.27
N GLY A 27 50.25 -41.80 70.01
CA GLY A 27 50.89 -40.80 69.13
C GLY A 27 50.13 -40.37 67.88
N CYS A 28 48.81 -40.12 67.97
CA CYS A 28 48.00 -39.62 66.84
C CYS A 28 47.45 -38.18 67.04
N ALA A 29 48.17 -37.32 67.78
CA ALA A 29 47.65 -35.97 68.10
C ALA A 29 48.45 -34.79 67.53
N LEU A 30 49.50 -35.00 66.72
CA LEU A 30 50.35 -33.89 66.22
C LEU A 30 50.59 -33.84 64.70
N LEU A 31 49.96 -34.70 63.89
CA LEU A 31 50.10 -34.69 62.42
C LEU A 31 48.82 -34.25 61.65
N ILE A 32 47.75 -33.89 62.35
CA ILE A 32 46.48 -33.48 61.72
C ILE A 32 46.39 -31.95 61.52
N SER A 33 47.19 -31.16 62.22
CA SER A 33 47.16 -29.69 62.16
C SER A 33 47.93 -29.09 60.96
N GLY A 34 48.82 -29.86 60.32
CA GLY A 34 49.57 -29.39 59.14
C GLY A 34 48.81 -29.54 57.81
N GLN A 35 47.95 -30.55 57.66
CA GLN A 35 47.24 -30.82 56.40
C GLN A 35 46.07 -29.85 56.14
N LEU A 36 45.52 -29.22 57.18
CA LEU A 36 44.42 -28.27 57.03
C LEU A 36 44.86 -26.89 56.50
N ALA A 37 46.08 -26.44 56.82
CA ALA A 37 46.60 -25.15 56.35
C ALA A 37 47.01 -25.16 54.86
N PHE A 38 47.55 -26.27 54.35
CA PHE A 38 47.87 -26.40 52.92
C PHE A 38 46.62 -26.56 52.03
N ALA A 39 45.53 -27.11 52.56
CA ALA A 39 44.26 -27.23 51.84
C ALA A 39 43.56 -25.87 51.62
N GLU A 40 43.62 -24.95 52.59
CA GLU A 40 43.09 -23.58 52.44
C GLU A 40 43.89 -22.73 51.44
N ILE A 41 45.23 -22.84 51.44
CA ILE A 41 46.09 -22.11 50.49
C ILE A 41 45.92 -22.66 49.06
N ALA A 42 45.79 -23.98 48.89
CA ALA A 42 45.54 -24.59 47.59
C ALA A 42 44.15 -24.24 47.02
N ALA A 43 43.13 -24.14 47.88
CA ALA A 43 41.76 -23.77 47.48
C ALA A 43 41.64 -22.29 47.04
N THR A 44 42.37 -21.39 47.71
CA THR A 44 42.40 -19.96 47.34
C THR A 44 43.13 -19.71 46.02
N LEU A 45 44.25 -20.40 45.77
CA LEU A 45 44.99 -20.33 44.50
C LEU A 45 44.21 -20.97 43.32
N ALA A 46 43.47 -22.05 43.56
CA ALA A 46 42.60 -22.66 42.54
C ALA A 46 41.45 -21.72 42.14
N TYR A 47 40.86 -21.03 43.12
CA TYR A 47 39.80 -20.06 42.90
C TYR A 47 40.25 -18.82 42.11
N ASP A 48 41.42 -18.26 42.45
CA ASP A 48 41.94 -17.08 41.73
C ASP A 48 42.33 -17.44 40.28
N ARG A 49 42.76 -18.68 40.01
CA ARG A 49 42.93 -19.20 38.64
C ARG A 49 41.62 -19.31 37.88
N GLU A 50 40.56 -19.82 38.52
CA GLU A 50 39.22 -19.95 37.92
C GLU A 50 38.63 -18.58 37.55
N LEU A 51 38.78 -17.56 38.40
CA LEU A 51 38.36 -16.18 38.08
C LEU A 51 39.12 -15.60 36.89
N VAL A 52 40.45 -15.74 36.86
CA VAL A 52 41.28 -15.23 35.75
C VAL A 52 40.93 -15.93 34.44
N GLU A 53 40.64 -17.23 34.48
CA GLU A 53 40.22 -17.99 33.31
C GLU A 53 38.83 -17.55 32.80
N LEU A 54 37.86 -17.35 33.71
CA LEU A 54 36.53 -16.84 33.38
C LEU A 54 36.60 -15.43 32.79
N GLN A 55 37.41 -14.54 33.36
CA GLN A 55 37.60 -13.18 32.86
C GLN A 55 38.25 -13.17 31.47
N LYS A 56 39.30 -13.97 31.26
CA LYS A 56 39.94 -14.13 29.94
C LYS A 56 38.97 -14.73 28.90
N SER A 57 38.09 -15.64 29.32
CA SER A 57 37.06 -16.22 28.45
C SER A 57 36.00 -15.18 28.05
N LEU A 58 35.58 -14.33 28.98
CA LEU A 58 34.64 -13.23 28.74
C LEU A 58 35.21 -12.25 27.71
N ASP A 59 36.43 -11.76 27.91
CA ASP A 59 37.11 -10.85 26.99
C ASP A 59 37.23 -11.45 25.58
N THR A 60 37.52 -12.76 25.50
CA THR A 60 37.61 -13.49 24.23
C THR A 60 36.24 -13.60 23.53
N PHE A 61 35.15 -13.79 24.28
CA PHE A 61 33.81 -13.84 23.71
C PHE A 61 33.28 -12.47 23.31
N GLU A 62 33.57 -11.41 24.07
CA GLU A 62 33.18 -10.04 23.74
C GLU A 62 33.91 -9.52 22.49
N THR A 63 35.22 -9.76 22.38
CA THR A 63 35.98 -9.41 21.17
C THR A 63 35.48 -10.16 19.95
N ARG A 64 35.06 -11.43 20.11
CA ARG A 64 34.42 -12.22 19.03
C ARG A 64 33.05 -11.67 18.66
N ALA A 65 32.21 -11.32 19.63
CA ALA A 65 30.91 -10.71 19.40
C ALA A 65 31.03 -9.36 18.67
N SER A 66 31.99 -8.53 19.06
CA SER A 66 32.29 -7.26 18.38
C SER A 66 32.70 -7.47 16.92
N ARG A 67 33.54 -8.48 16.64
CA ARG A 67 33.95 -8.87 15.28
C ARG A 67 32.76 -9.35 14.44
N ASP A 68 31.94 -10.24 14.99
CA ASP A 68 30.75 -10.78 14.31
C ASP A 68 29.74 -9.65 14.01
N GLN A 69 29.56 -8.71 14.93
CA GLN A 69 28.73 -7.51 14.74
C GLN A 69 29.26 -6.61 13.62
N LYS A 70 30.58 -6.40 13.53
CA LYS A 70 31.19 -5.63 12.44
C LYS A 70 31.02 -6.31 11.08
N ASN A 71 31.15 -7.63 11.04
CA ASN A 71 30.96 -8.42 9.81
C ASN A 71 29.49 -8.41 9.36
N LEU A 72 28.54 -8.53 10.29
CA LEU A 72 27.11 -8.43 10.00
C LEU A 72 26.78 -7.05 9.39
N ARG A 73 27.21 -5.95 10.02
CA ARG A 73 26.99 -4.59 9.50
C ARG A 73 27.57 -4.37 8.10
N ARG A 74 28.76 -4.93 7.82
CA ARG A 74 29.36 -4.87 6.48
C ARG A 74 28.53 -5.63 5.45
N ALA A 75 28.05 -6.83 5.80
CA ALA A 75 27.22 -7.64 4.92
C ALA A 75 25.85 -6.97 4.66
N GLU A 76 25.25 -6.36 5.68
CA GLU A 76 24.03 -5.54 5.56
C GLU A 76 24.21 -4.35 4.62
N GLY A 77 25.34 -3.64 4.73
CA GLY A 77 25.70 -2.55 3.81
C GLY A 77 25.79 -3.01 2.36
N LEU A 78 26.58 -4.06 2.10
CA LEU A 78 26.72 -4.64 0.76
C LEU A 78 25.39 -5.13 0.18
N PHE A 79 24.55 -5.77 1.00
CA PHE A 79 23.23 -6.22 0.61
C PHE A 79 22.34 -5.03 0.22
N SER A 80 22.32 -3.97 1.04
CA SER A 80 21.56 -2.76 0.76
C SER A 80 22.00 -2.07 -0.53
N ASP A 81 23.31 -1.90 -0.72
CA ASP A 81 23.88 -1.24 -1.91
C ASP A 81 23.60 -2.03 -3.18
N LYS A 82 23.82 -3.35 -3.17
CA LYS A 82 23.51 -4.22 -4.32
C LYS A 82 22.01 -4.20 -4.62
N LYS A 83 21.16 -4.25 -3.60
CA LYS A 83 19.70 -4.17 -3.75
C LYS A 83 19.28 -2.83 -4.36
N LYS A 84 19.90 -1.72 -3.96
CA LYS A 84 19.66 -0.39 -4.54
C LYS A 84 20.09 -0.32 -6.01
N ALA A 85 21.27 -0.85 -6.35
CA ALA A 85 21.75 -0.93 -7.72
C ALA A 85 20.80 -1.72 -8.63
N LEU A 86 20.35 -2.91 -8.18
CA LEU A 86 19.40 -3.75 -8.91
C LEU A 86 18.03 -3.07 -9.06
N ARG A 87 17.54 -2.37 -8.04
CA ARG A 87 16.31 -1.56 -8.13
C ARG A 87 16.44 -0.46 -9.19
N SER A 88 17.60 0.20 -9.25
CA SER A 88 17.89 1.25 -10.24
C SER A 88 17.91 0.70 -11.67
N LEU A 89 18.59 -0.42 -11.89
CA LEU A 89 18.61 -1.11 -13.19
C LEU A 89 17.20 -1.50 -13.64
N ARG A 90 16.39 -2.06 -12.73
CA ARG A 90 15.00 -2.43 -13.03
C ARG A 90 14.14 -1.21 -13.34
N ALA A 91 14.36 -0.11 -12.63
CA ALA A 91 13.66 1.15 -12.88
C ALA A 91 14.01 1.71 -14.26
N GLY A 92 15.29 1.66 -14.66
CA GLY A 92 15.76 2.02 -16.00
C GLY A 92 15.09 1.18 -17.09
N ALA A 93 15.14 -0.15 -16.98
CA ALA A 93 14.52 -1.06 -17.95
C ALA A 93 13.00 -0.85 -18.07
N ARG A 94 12.31 -0.57 -16.96
CA ARG A 94 10.87 -0.24 -16.97
C ARG A 94 10.58 1.13 -17.60
N ALA A 95 11.49 2.09 -17.44
CA ALA A 95 11.37 3.40 -18.07
C ALA A 95 11.54 3.30 -19.60
N GLU A 96 12.53 2.52 -20.06
CA GLU A 96 12.71 2.20 -21.49
C GLU A 96 11.45 1.54 -22.07
N LEU A 97 10.89 0.53 -21.38
CA LEU A 97 9.66 -0.13 -21.82
C LEU A 97 8.49 0.85 -21.98
N ARG A 98 8.24 1.70 -20.97
CA ARG A 98 7.17 2.70 -21.02
C ARG A 98 7.38 3.73 -22.13
N ALA A 99 8.63 4.09 -22.41
CA ALA A 99 8.97 4.99 -23.51
C ALA A 99 8.63 4.33 -24.86
N ALA A 100 9.00 3.06 -25.06
CA ALA A 100 8.65 2.29 -26.24
C ALA A 100 7.13 2.13 -26.42
N GLU A 101 6.38 1.80 -25.35
CA GLU A 101 4.91 1.75 -25.36
C GLU A 101 4.28 3.08 -25.79
N LYS A 102 4.81 4.20 -25.29
CA LYS A 102 4.33 5.54 -25.65
C LYS A 102 4.60 5.87 -27.12
N ILE A 103 5.77 5.50 -27.63
CA ILE A 103 6.13 5.69 -29.05
C ILE A 103 5.19 4.86 -29.92
N LEU A 104 5.01 3.57 -29.62
CA LEU A 104 4.09 2.70 -30.37
C LEU A 104 2.67 3.27 -30.38
N SER A 105 2.15 3.70 -29.23
CA SER A 105 0.82 4.31 -29.15
C SER A 105 0.68 5.57 -30.02
N LYS A 106 1.71 6.43 -30.06
CA LYS A 106 1.72 7.64 -30.90
C LYS A 106 1.74 7.29 -32.39
N VAL A 107 2.58 6.34 -32.78
CA VAL A 107 2.69 5.89 -34.18
C VAL A 107 1.41 5.18 -34.63
N GLN A 108 0.81 4.34 -33.77
CA GLN A 108 -0.48 3.71 -34.03
C GLN A 108 -1.59 4.73 -34.24
N GLN A 109 -1.67 5.76 -33.39
CA GLN A 109 -2.66 6.83 -33.55
C GLN A 109 -2.48 7.57 -34.88
N ARG A 110 -1.23 7.84 -35.27
CA ARG A 110 -0.91 8.47 -36.55
C ARG A 110 -1.30 7.56 -37.72
N SER A 111 -1.00 6.26 -37.64
CA SER A 111 -1.38 5.28 -38.66
C SER A 111 -2.89 5.24 -38.86
N ASN A 112 -3.66 5.20 -37.78
CA ASN A 112 -5.12 5.23 -37.84
C ASN A 112 -5.65 6.56 -38.39
N GLN A 113 -4.97 7.69 -38.13
CA GLN A 113 -5.35 8.99 -38.69
C GLN A 113 -5.13 9.00 -40.20
N THR A 114 -3.95 8.60 -40.66
CA THR A 114 -3.62 8.55 -42.08
C THR A 114 -4.56 7.60 -42.84
N GLN A 115 -4.93 6.46 -42.26
CA GLN A 115 -5.92 5.57 -42.87
C GLN A 115 -7.29 6.24 -43.04
N ARG A 116 -7.78 6.94 -42.01
CA ARG A 116 -9.05 7.70 -42.12
C ARG A 116 -8.99 8.79 -43.17
N ASP A 117 -7.85 9.45 -43.33
CA ASP A 117 -7.67 10.50 -44.32
C ASP A 117 -7.72 9.90 -45.75
N ILE A 118 -7.11 8.73 -45.97
CA ILE A 118 -7.22 7.96 -47.23
C ILE A 118 -8.69 7.60 -47.51
N ASP A 119 -9.39 7.03 -46.52
CA ASP A 119 -10.79 6.63 -46.66
C ASP A 119 -11.68 7.84 -47.00
N LEU A 120 -11.43 9.00 -46.38
CA LEU A 120 -12.15 10.25 -46.66
C LEU A 120 -11.93 10.74 -48.10
N PHE A 121 -10.71 10.65 -48.64
CA PHE A 121 -10.45 11.01 -50.03
C PHE A 121 -11.13 10.03 -50.99
N ALA A 122 -11.11 8.73 -50.69
CA ALA A 122 -11.81 7.71 -51.48
C ALA A 122 -13.33 7.96 -51.51
N ASP A 123 -13.93 8.32 -50.37
CA ASP A 123 -15.35 8.67 -50.29
C ASP A 123 -15.71 9.90 -51.12
N ARG A 124 -14.88 10.95 -51.08
CA ARG A 124 -15.07 12.17 -51.89
C ARG A 124 -14.96 11.90 -53.40
N ILE A 125 -14.01 11.07 -53.81
CA ILE A 125 -13.88 10.62 -55.21
C ILE A 125 -15.16 9.89 -55.62
N ASN A 126 -15.61 8.92 -54.82
CA ASN A 126 -16.83 8.14 -55.07
C ASN A 126 -18.10 8.99 -55.11
N GLU A 127 -18.17 10.08 -54.34
CA GLU A 127 -19.29 11.03 -54.36
C GLU A 127 -19.32 11.82 -55.68
N ILE A 128 -18.18 12.40 -56.08
CA ILE A 128 -18.08 13.18 -57.32
C ILE A 128 -18.34 12.29 -58.54
N GLU A 129 -17.82 11.07 -58.56
CA GLU A 129 -18.11 10.11 -59.63
C GLU A 129 -19.60 9.75 -59.71
N ARG A 130 -20.26 9.56 -58.56
CA ARG A 130 -21.71 9.33 -58.50
C ARG A 130 -22.48 10.53 -59.05
N ASP A 131 -22.06 11.75 -58.73
CA ASP A 131 -22.68 12.96 -59.25
C ASP A 131 -22.45 13.15 -60.75
N SER A 132 -21.26 12.82 -61.26
CA SER A 132 -20.99 12.78 -62.71
C SER A 132 -21.88 11.76 -63.42
N ARG A 133 -22.03 10.54 -62.87
CA ARG A 133 -22.94 9.51 -63.41
C ARG A 133 -24.41 9.98 -63.41
N ARG A 134 -24.86 10.62 -62.32
CA ARG A 134 -26.21 11.19 -62.24
C ARG A 134 -26.43 12.32 -63.24
N ALA A 135 -25.43 13.18 -63.42
CA ALA A 135 -25.50 14.27 -64.41
C ALA A 135 -25.61 13.73 -65.84
N GLN A 136 -24.85 12.68 -66.17
CA GLN A 136 -24.92 11.99 -67.46
C GLN A 136 -26.28 11.33 -67.67
N ALA A 137 -26.80 10.60 -66.67
CA ALA A 137 -28.13 10.00 -66.76
C ALA A 137 -29.24 11.06 -66.94
N ARG A 138 -29.13 12.21 -66.27
CA ARG A 138 -30.09 13.33 -66.41
C ARG A 138 -30.11 13.91 -67.81
N ILE A 139 -28.94 14.16 -68.43
CA ILE A 139 -28.93 14.71 -69.79
C ILE A 139 -29.42 13.68 -70.80
N GLN A 140 -29.06 12.40 -70.66
CA GLN A 140 -29.53 11.32 -71.54
C GLN A 140 -31.05 11.13 -71.49
N ALA A 141 -31.69 11.41 -70.34
CA ALA A 141 -33.14 11.32 -70.18
C ALA A 141 -33.93 12.53 -70.76
N GLN A 142 -33.25 13.60 -71.19
CA GLN A 142 -33.90 14.79 -71.78
C GLN A 142 -34.16 14.63 -73.29
N ASN A 143 -35.12 15.39 -73.82
CA ASN A 143 -35.33 15.51 -75.27
C ASN A 143 -34.12 16.15 -75.97
N VAL A 144 -33.87 15.77 -77.22
CA VAL A 144 -32.69 16.18 -78.02
C VAL A 144 -32.49 17.70 -78.06
N ILE A 145 -33.55 18.48 -78.25
CA ILE A 145 -33.47 19.95 -78.29
C ILE A 145 -33.00 20.53 -76.94
N ILE A 146 -33.47 19.96 -75.82
CA ILE A 146 -33.10 20.39 -74.47
C ILE A 146 -31.65 19.96 -74.15
N GLN A 147 -31.25 18.77 -74.61
CA GLN A 147 -29.87 18.30 -74.50
C GLN A 147 -28.92 19.28 -75.19
N GLU A 148 -29.25 19.73 -76.39
CA GLU A 148 -28.41 20.62 -77.19
C GLU A 148 -28.29 22.01 -76.56
N MET A 149 -29.38 22.55 -76.01
CA MET A 149 -29.35 23.79 -75.21
C MET A 149 -28.47 23.69 -73.96
N ASN A 150 -28.50 22.55 -73.25
CA ASN A 150 -27.79 22.38 -71.98
C ASN A 150 -26.38 21.79 -72.11
N ARG A 151 -25.97 21.37 -73.32
CA ARG A 151 -24.73 20.61 -73.57
C ARG A 151 -23.48 21.32 -73.06
N ALA A 152 -23.38 22.63 -73.30
CA ALA A 152 -22.22 23.42 -72.87
C ALA A 152 -22.10 23.49 -71.34
N GLN A 153 -23.22 23.63 -70.62
CA GLN A 153 -23.22 23.67 -69.15
C GLN A 153 -22.92 22.28 -68.56
N HIS A 154 -23.46 21.22 -69.17
CA HIS A 154 -23.18 19.86 -68.78
C HIS A 154 -21.70 19.48 -68.94
N ASN A 155 -21.09 19.82 -70.08
CA ASN A 155 -19.68 19.56 -70.33
C ASN A 155 -18.79 20.29 -69.31
N LYS A 156 -19.08 21.57 -69.00
CA LYS A 156 -18.36 22.32 -67.96
C LYS A 156 -18.47 21.69 -66.57
N LEU A 157 -19.63 21.10 -66.24
CA LEU A 157 -19.81 20.39 -64.98
C LEU A 157 -18.97 19.11 -64.93
N LEU A 158 -18.96 18.32 -66.01
CA LEU A 158 -18.16 17.10 -66.10
C LEU A 158 -16.67 17.39 -66.00
N GLU A 159 -16.17 18.39 -66.75
CA GLU A 159 -14.77 18.81 -66.71
C GLU A 159 -14.35 19.31 -65.32
N ARG A 160 -15.22 20.06 -64.64
CA ARG A 160 -14.99 20.48 -63.24
C ARG A 160 -14.95 19.28 -62.28
N ASN A 161 -15.83 18.31 -62.46
CA ASN A 161 -15.85 17.11 -61.63
C ASN A 161 -14.60 16.25 -61.85
N GLU A 162 -14.19 16.07 -63.10
CA GLU A 162 -12.96 15.36 -63.47
C GLU A 162 -11.73 16.04 -62.86
N SER A 163 -11.63 17.37 -62.98
CA SER A 163 -10.56 18.16 -62.35
C SER A 163 -10.50 17.97 -60.83
N LYS A 164 -11.65 17.89 -60.15
CA LYS A 164 -11.71 17.63 -58.71
C LYS A 164 -11.31 16.20 -58.35
N VAL A 165 -11.72 15.20 -59.15
CA VAL A 165 -11.30 13.81 -58.96
C VAL A 165 -9.78 13.69 -59.07
N ILE A 166 -9.17 14.28 -60.11
CA ILE A 166 -7.72 14.30 -60.28
C ILE A 166 -7.04 14.98 -59.08
N ALA A 167 -7.54 16.13 -58.63
CA ALA A 167 -7.00 16.82 -57.46
C ALA A 167 -7.05 15.95 -56.19
N TYR A 168 -8.16 15.26 -55.93
CA TYR A 168 -8.28 14.35 -54.80
C TYR A 168 -7.42 13.10 -54.94
N GLN A 169 -7.24 12.56 -56.14
CA GLN A 169 -6.32 11.44 -56.39
C GLN A 169 -4.87 11.83 -56.10
N VAL A 170 -4.44 13.04 -56.49
CA VAL A 170 -3.10 13.55 -56.19
C VAL A 170 -2.89 13.72 -54.68
N GLU A 171 -3.86 14.28 -53.96
CA GLU A 171 -3.78 14.40 -52.50
C GLU A 171 -3.82 13.04 -51.80
N MET A 172 -4.66 12.11 -52.27
CA MET A 172 -4.73 10.74 -51.75
C MET A 172 -3.38 10.03 -51.91
N ALA A 173 -2.73 10.13 -53.06
CA ALA A 173 -1.40 9.53 -53.29
C ALA A 173 -0.33 10.10 -52.33
N LYS A 174 -0.39 11.40 -52.00
CA LYS A 174 0.49 12.01 -50.99
C LYS A 174 0.24 11.39 -49.61
N VAL A 175 -1.02 11.26 -49.20
CA VAL A 175 -1.40 10.68 -47.90
C VAL A 175 -1.05 9.19 -47.84
N GLU A 176 -1.22 8.43 -48.92
CA GLU A 176 -0.79 7.03 -49.03
C GLU A 176 0.72 6.88 -48.86
N SER A 177 1.51 7.78 -49.45
CA SER A 177 2.97 7.80 -49.26
C SER A 177 3.36 8.05 -47.81
N GLU A 178 2.65 8.94 -47.12
CA GLU A 178 2.82 9.16 -45.68
C GLU A 178 2.38 7.93 -44.87
N GLY A 179 1.29 7.28 -45.27
CA GLY A 179 0.78 6.05 -44.65
C GLY A 179 1.81 4.92 -44.71
N ASN A 180 2.46 4.75 -45.86
CA ASN A 180 3.55 3.78 -46.02
C ASN A 180 4.76 4.11 -45.16
N ARG A 181 5.10 5.39 -44.99
CA ARG A 181 6.16 5.81 -44.06
C ARG A 181 5.78 5.49 -42.61
N VAL A 182 4.54 5.79 -42.21
CA VAL A 182 4.04 5.53 -40.85
C VAL A 182 3.97 4.03 -40.55
N LYS A 183 3.62 3.18 -41.53
CA LYS A 183 3.69 1.71 -41.38
C LYS A 183 5.11 1.23 -41.07
N LYS A 184 6.12 1.75 -41.77
CA LYS A 184 7.54 1.44 -41.46
C LYS A 184 7.96 1.96 -40.07
N GLU A 185 7.46 3.12 -39.64
CA GLU A 185 7.68 3.62 -38.27
C GLU A 185 7.02 2.69 -37.23
N LEU A 186 5.86 2.12 -37.55
CA LEU A 186 5.11 1.22 -36.68
C LEU A 186 5.86 -0.10 -36.47
N GLU A 187 6.33 -0.73 -37.54
CA GLU A 187 7.16 -1.94 -37.47
C GLU A 187 8.42 -1.72 -36.62
N LYS A 188 9.09 -0.56 -36.80
CA LYS A 188 10.25 -0.19 -35.96
C LYS A 188 9.86 -0.03 -34.49
N ALA A 189 8.73 0.59 -34.20
CA ALA A 189 8.26 0.79 -32.83
C ALA A 189 7.86 -0.54 -32.16
N GLU A 190 7.27 -1.47 -32.90
CA GLU A 190 6.96 -2.82 -32.43
C GLU A 190 8.24 -3.61 -32.11
N PHE A 191 9.25 -3.53 -33.00
CA PHE A 191 10.55 -4.15 -32.75
C PHE A 191 11.23 -3.60 -31.50
N GLU A 192 11.22 -2.27 -31.30
CA GLU A 192 11.83 -1.65 -30.13
C GLU A 192 11.05 -1.98 -28.84
N LEU A 193 9.73 -2.17 -28.92
CA LEU A 193 8.92 -2.66 -27.80
C LEU A 193 9.32 -4.09 -27.42
N LEU A 194 9.47 -4.99 -28.38
CA LEU A 194 9.91 -6.37 -28.14
C LEU A 194 11.30 -6.40 -27.48
N ARG A 195 12.23 -5.60 -28.00
CA ARG A 195 13.57 -5.43 -27.42
C ARG A 195 13.53 -4.89 -25.99
N SER A 196 12.67 -3.91 -25.72
CA SER A 196 12.53 -3.32 -24.37
C SER A 196 11.85 -4.29 -23.40
N ARG A 197 10.90 -5.08 -23.88
CA ARG A 197 10.17 -6.09 -23.10
C ARG A 197 11.10 -7.20 -22.63
N SER A 198 11.98 -7.70 -23.50
CA SER A 198 12.99 -8.72 -23.13
C SER A 198 13.97 -8.21 -22.07
N LYS A 199 14.43 -6.95 -22.16
CA LYS A 199 15.25 -6.32 -21.10
C LYS A 199 14.51 -6.17 -19.77
N SER A 200 13.20 -5.94 -19.80
CA SER A 200 12.38 -5.68 -18.61
C SER A 200 11.90 -6.95 -17.87
N GLN A 201 11.82 -8.09 -18.58
CA GLN A 201 11.25 -9.34 -18.07
C GLN A 201 12.18 -10.13 -17.15
N SER A 202 13.47 -9.81 -17.08
CA SER A 202 14.47 -10.81 -16.69
C SER A 202 14.89 -10.86 -15.22
N PHE A 203 14.39 -10.03 -14.29
CA PHE A 203 14.80 -10.22 -12.88
C PHE A 203 13.85 -9.69 -11.80
N GLN A 204 13.46 -10.60 -10.90
CA GLN A 204 12.95 -10.27 -9.58
C GLN A 204 14.14 -9.86 -8.71
N VAL A 205 14.12 -8.61 -8.22
CA VAL A 205 15.27 -8.02 -7.50
C VAL A 205 15.67 -8.88 -6.30
N ASP A 206 14.70 -9.41 -5.55
CA ASP A 206 14.98 -10.15 -4.32
C ASP A 206 15.53 -11.56 -4.57
N ASP A 207 15.35 -12.12 -5.77
CA ASP A 207 15.81 -13.47 -6.15
C ASP A 207 17.13 -13.44 -6.93
N HIS A 208 17.78 -12.27 -7.01
CA HIS A 208 19.07 -12.16 -7.68
C HIS A 208 20.11 -13.05 -6.97
N PRO A 209 20.86 -13.90 -7.68
CA PRO A 209 21.73 -14.92 -7.07
C PRO A 209 22.73 -14.33 -6.07
N GLU A 210 23.31 -13.16 -6.38
CA GLU A 210 24.20 -12.45 -5.46
C GLU A 210 23.51 -11.98 -4.17
N LEU A 211 22.24 -11.54 -4.23
CA LEU A 211 21.50 -11.13 -3.03
C LEU A 211 21.12 -12.33 -2.17
N VAL A 212 20.81 -13.47 -2.78
CA VAL A 212 20.58 -14.74 -2.05
C VAL A 212 21.85 -15.17 -1.31
N VAL A 213 23.02 -15.09 -1.97
CA VAL A 213 24.32 -15.39 -1.34
C VAL A 213 24.61 -14.41 -0.19
N LEU A 214 24.40 -13.10 -0.39
CA LEU A 214 24.59 -12.10 0.66
C LEU A 214 23.64 -12.31 1.84
N ARG A 215 22.38 -12.69 1.59
CA ARG A 215 21.41 -12.99 2.64
C ARG A 215 21.82 -14.20 3.48
N ARG A 216 22.26 -15.29 2.84
CA ARG A 216 22.82 -16.45 3.55
C ARG A 216 24.05 -16.08 4.41
N LYS A 217 24.91 -15.18 3.92
CA LYS A 217 26.06 -14.68 4.69
C LYS A 217 25.61 -13.84 5.90
N MET A 218 24.60 -12.99 5.74
CA MET A 218 24.02 -12.22 6.84
C MET A 218 23.42 -13.14 7.91
N ASP A 219 22.64 -14.14 7.51
CA ASP A 219 22.04 -15.11 8.43
C ASP A 219 23.13 -15.88 9.21
N ALA A 220 24.22 -16.28 8.54
CA ALA A 220 25.36 -16.91 9.19
C ALA A 220 26.07 -15.99 10.19
N PHE A 221 26.27 -14.71 9.87
CA PHE A 221 26.85 -13.73 10.81
C PHE A 221 25.93 -13.42 11.98
N ALA A 222 24.62 -13.33 11.77
CA ALA A 222 23.63 -13.11 12.82
C ALA A 222 23.58 -14.31 13.80
N ALA A 223 23.63 -15.53 13.27
CA ALA A 223 23.72 -16.75 14.08
C ALA A 223 25.03 -16.80 14.88
N ALA A 224 26.16 -16.44 14.26
CA ALA A 224 27.46 -16.36 14.93
C ALA A 224 27.46 -15.32 16.07
N LEU A 225 26.89 -14.14 15.83
CA LEU A 225 26.75 -13.08 16.83
C LEU A 225 25.88 -13.51 18.02
N THR A 226 24.75 -14.17 17.74
CA THR A 226 23.86 -14.69 18.79
C THR A 226 24.59 -15.72 19.65
N LYS A 227 25.35 -16.61 19.01
CA LYS A 227 26.16 -17.63 19.70
C LYS A 227 27.31 -17.02 20.51
N SER A 228 27.99 -15.98 20.02
CA SER A 228 29.07 -15.32 20.75
C SER A 228 28.55 -14.53 21.95
N ARG A 229 27.42 -13.81 21.81
CA ARG A 229 26.75 -13.14 22.95
C ARG A 229 26.28 -14.13 24.01
N ALA A 230 25.59 -15.20 23.62
CA ALA A 230 25.15 -16.23 24.56
C ALA A 230 26.31 -16.88 25.34
N LYS A 231 27.51 -16.98 24.73
CA LYS A 231 28.71 -17.47 25.42
C LYS A 231 29.30 -16.41 26.37
N ALA A 232 29.31 -15.14 25.97
CA ALA A 232 29.72 -14.04 26.84
C ALA A 232 28.81 -13.93 28.06
N ASP A 233 27.49 -14.01 27.87
CA ASP A 233 26.50 -13.95 28.95
C ASP A 233 26.70 -15.10 29.96
N ARG A 234 26.91 -16.33 29.48
CA ARG A 234 27.22 -17.48 30.36
C ARG A 234 28.54 -17.32 31.11
N ALA A 235 29.57 -16.79 30.46
CA ALA A 235 30.86 -16.53 31.12
C ALA A 235 30.72 -15.43 32.20
N ASN A 236 29.91 -14.40 31.93
CA ASN A 236 29.61 -13.35 32.88
C ASN A 236 28.78 -13.86 34.06
N ASP A 237 27.75 -14.70 33.82
CA ASP A 237 26.99 -15.34 34.88
C ASP A 237 27.87 -16.27 35.73
N GLY A 238 28.76 -17.04 35.10
CA GLY A 238 29.76 -17.85 35.78
C GLY A 238 30.69 -17.02 36.67
N LEU A 239 31.17 -15.88 36.16
CA LEU A 239 31.97 -14.93 36.93
C LEU A 239 31.20 -14.37 38.14
N ARG A 240 29.91 -14.01 37.95
CA ARG A 240 29.05 -13.51 39.03
C ARG A 240 28.81 -14.57 40.11
N VAL A 241 28.56 -15.81 39.72
CA VAL A 241 28.39 -16.94 40.64
C VAL A 241 29.70 -17.23 41.38
N ALA A 242 30.84 -17.23 40.69
CA ALA A 242 32.16 -17.42 41.32
C ALA A 242 32.46 -16.32 42.35
N ILE A 243 32.15 -15.06 42.04
CA ILE A 243 32.29 -13.92 42.98
C ILE A 243 31.34 -14.09 44.18
N ALA A 244 30.08 -14.44 43.94
CA ALA A 244 29.09 -14.66 44.98
C ALA A 244 29.47 -15.81 45.92
N LYS A 245 29.99 -16.92 45.38
CA LYS A 245 30.47 -18.08 46.17
C LYS A 245 31.61 -17.68 47.12
N LYS A 246 32.59 -16.90 46.67
CA LYS A 246 33.67 -16.38 47.54
C LYS A 246 33.15 -15.45 48.63
N SER A 247 32.12 -14.64 48.33
CA SER A 247 31.50 -13.78 49.35
C SER A 247 30.77 -14.60 50.41
N ALA A 248 30.11 -15.69 50.04
CA ALA A 248 29.44 -16.61 50.95
C ALA A 248 30.45 -17.41 51.80
N ASP A 249 31.52 -17.92 51.19
CA ASP A 249 32.58 -18.67 51.89
C ASP A 249 33.34 -17.78 52.89
N ARG A 250 33.50 -16.47 52.60
CA ARG A 250 34.05 -15.49 53.54
C ARG A 250 33.13 -15.23 54.74
N LEU A 251 31.82 -15.19 54.52
CA LEU A 251 30.83 -14.97 55.58
C LEU A 251 30.75 -16.19 56.52
N THR A 252 30.81 -17.40 55.99
CA THR A 252 30.83 -18.64 56.80
C THR A 252 32.16 -18.81 57.56
N ALA A 253 33.30 -18.44 56.97
CA ALA A 253 34.58 -18.40 57.68
C ALA A 253 34.62 -17.35 58.82
N GLN A 254 33.97 -16.19 58.64
CA GLN A 254 33.80 -15.20 59.71
C GLN A 254 32.85 -15.67 60.82
N GLN A 255 31.78 -16.39 60.50
CA GLN A 255 30.87 -16.95 61.50
C GLN A 255 31.53 -18.06 62.32
N ASN A 256 32.33 -18.93 61.69
CA ASN A 256 33.04 -20.01 62.38
C ASN A 256 34.20 -19.50 63.27
N SER A 257 34.86 -18.39 62.89
CA SER A 257 35.88 -17.73 63.74
C SER A 257 35.29 -16.93 64.91
N ASN A 258 34.02 -16.51 64.80
CA ASN A 258 33.29 -15.93 65.93
C ASN A 258 32.73 -16.99 66.89
N ALA A 259 32.35 -18.17 66.38
CA ALA A 259 31.92 -19.30 67.22
C ALA A 259 33.04 -19.90 68.08
N SER A 260 34.30 -19.83 67.64
CA SER A 260 35.46 -20.25 68.43
C SER A 260 35.87 -19.26 69.53
N LYS A 261 35.49 -17.97 69.42
CA LYS A 261 35.71 -16.96 70.46
C LYS A 261 34.67 -16.96 71.58
N ILE A 262 33.48 -17.53 71.35
CA ILE A 262 32.36 -17.50 72.33
C ILE A 262 32.42 -18.65 73.36
N LYS A 263 33.28 -19.67 73.18
CA LYS A 263 33.45 -20.75 74.17
C LYS A 263 34.42 -20.45 75.34
N ASN A 264 35.15 -19.33 75.32
CA ASN A 264 36.16 -19.00 76.35
C ASN A 264 35.80 -17.86 77.32
N SER A 265 34.59 -17.29 77.28
CA SER A 265 34.23 -16.15 78.13
C SER A 265 32.88 -16.30 78.83
N ARG A 266 32.66 -17.44 79.49
CA ARG A 266 31.53 -17.66 80.40
C ARG A 266 31.98 -18.07 81.80
N ALA A 267 32.91 -17.31 82.38
CA ALA A 267 33.25 -17.35 83.80
C ALA A 267 33.73 -15.97 84.28
N SER A 268 32.82 -15.02 84.44
CA SER A 268 32.82 -14.01 85.54
C SER A 268 31.76 -12.92 85.32
N LYS A 269 30.72 -13.01 86.18
CA LYS A 269 30.01 -11.89 86.83
C LYS A 269 30.99 -10.78 87.24
N ALA A 270 30.66 -9.51 87.47
CA ALA A 270 29.43 -8.72 87.47
C ALA A 270 29.84 -7.26 87.79
N LYS A 271 28.88 -6.33 87.64
CA LYS A 271 28.81 -4.97 88.20
C LYS A 271 29.76 -3.90 87.62
N ALA A 272 29.16 -2.90 86.97
CA ALA A 272 29.06 -1.55 87.54
C ALA A 272 28.07 -0.71 86.71
N GLU A 273 27.16 -0.05 87.43
CA GLU A 273 26.21 0.93 86.94
C GLU A 273 26.88 2.29 86.64
N SER A 274 26.14 3.07 85.85
CA SER A 274 25.96 4.52 85.92
C SER A 274 26.83 5.44 85.04
N GLN A 275 26.07 6.22 84.27
CA GLN A 275 26.19 7.66 83.97
C GLN A 275 26.26 8.07 82.49
N VAL A 276 25.14 8.68 82.06
CA VAL A 276 25.04 10.08 81.60
C VAL A 276 25.29 10.40 80.12
N LYS A 277 24.19 10.89 79.50
CA LYS A 277 24.08 11.91 78.41
C LYS A 277 24.58 11.47 77.02
N SER A 278 23.97 11.87 75.90
CA SER A 278 22.85 12.76 75.60
C SER A 278 22.67 12.77 74.06
N GLN A 279 21.46 13.18 73.61
CA GLN A 279 21.16 13.75 72.27
C GLN A 279 21.22 12.77 71.08
N SER A 280 20.31 12.77 70.10
CA SER A 280 19.20 13.67 69.78
C SER A 280 18.40 13.11 68.60
N LYS A 281 17.09 13.42 68.58
CA LYS A 281 16.21 13.75 67.42
C LYS A 281 16.06 12.68 66.32
N SER A 282 14.89 12.04 66.23
CA SER A 282 13.72 12.49 65.43
C SER A 282 14.06 12.95 64.02
N ALA A 283 13.60 12.20 63.01
CA ALA A 283 12.53 12.66 62.12
C ALA A 283 12.14 11.56 61.12
N VAL A 284 10.91 11.05 61.30
CA VAL A 284 10.08 10.50 60.23
C VAL A 284 9.43 11.69 59.51
N ALA A 285 9.58 11.78 58.19
CA ALA A 285 8.61 12.39 57.26
C ALA A 285 9.00 11.96 55.83
N LYS A 286 8.22 11.09 55.19
CA LYS A 286 7.04 11.37 54.33
C LYS A 286 7.38 12.12 53.03
N SER A 287 7.18 11.40 51.92
CA SER A 287 6.77 11.80 50.57
C SER A 287 7.61 11.00 49.57
N SER A 288 7.12 10.42 48.49
CA SER A 288 5.83 10.48 47.82
C SER A 288 5.87 9.42 46.73
N ALA A 289 4.73 8.81 46.47
CA ALA A 289 4.50 7.94 45.31
C ALA A 289 4.97 8.62 44.01
N GLY A 290 5.86 7.94 43.29
CA GLY A 290 6.35 8.34 41.98
C GLY A 290 6.39 7.13 41.05
N LYS A 291 5.47 7.11 40.10
CA LYS A 291 5.42 6.24 38.91
C LYS A 291 6.81 5.99 38.31
N SER A 292 7.14 4.73 38.07
CA SER A 292 8.03 4.32 36.98
C SER A 292 7.94 2.81 36.78
N GLY A 293 7.41 2.40 35.62
CA GLY A 293 7.29 1.00 35.23
C GLY A 293 6.80 0.84 33.79
N ALA A 294 7.36 1.66 32.89
CA ALA A 294 7.33 1.41 31.46
C ALA A 294 8.46 0.43 31.14
N THR A 295 8.14 -0.75 30.64
CA THR A 295 9.10 -1.64 29.98
C THR A 295 9.00 -1.41 28.48
N ASN A 296 9.99 -0.70 27.96
CA ASN A 296 10.31 -0.64 26.55
C ASN A 296 10.88 -1.98 26.07
N SER A 297 10.40 -2.46 24.92
CA SER A 297 11.23 -3.20 23.97
C SER A 297 10.98 -2.69 22.54
N SER A 298 11.72 -1.66 22.19
CA SER A 298 12.25 -1.31 20.86
C SER A 298 12.92 -2.54 20.19
N GLN A 299 13.07 -2.72 18.87
CA GLN A 299 13.00 -1.89 17.65
C GLN A 299 13.08 -2.83 16.43
N SER A 300 12.50 -2.52 15.26
CA SER A 300 13.27 -1.98 14.11
C SER A 300 12.34 -1.55 12.97
N GLY A 301 12.51 -0.31 12.47
CA GLY A 301 11.68 0.35 11.45
C GLY A 301 12.04 0.03 9.98
N PRO A 302 11.48 0.80 9.01
CA PRO A 302 11.89 2.20 8.87
C PRO A 302 10.76 3.23 8.66
N GLN A 303 11.09 4.44 9.15
CA GLN A 303 10.54 5.77 8.87
C GLN A 303 9.25 6.20 9.60
N ASP A 304 9.55 6.87 10.70
CA ASP A 304 8.76 7.66 11.63
C ASP A 304 8.02 8.83 10.95
N ASN A 305 6.68 8.80 11.01
CA ASN A 305 5.85 9.97 11.22
C ASN A 305 5.00 9.62 12.45
N GLY A 306 5.14 10.39 13.53
CA GLY A 306 4.70 10.03 14.89
C GLY A 306 3.23 9.60 15.07
N PRO A 307 2.85 9.15 16.28
CA PRO A 307 1.52 8.63 16.56
C PRO A 307 0.46 9.68 16.27
N ARG A 308 -0.38 9.42 15.26
CA ARG A 308 -1.60 10.18 15.06
C ARG A 308 -2.61 9.72 16.11
N ASP A 309 -2.84 10.56 17.11
CA ASP A 309 -3.85 10.39 18.18
C ASP A 309 -5.32 10.36 17.67
N SER A 310 -5.58 10.04 16.41
CA SER A 310 -6.93 10.09 15.86
C SER A 310 -7.12 9.08 14.74
N PRO A 311 -8.09 8.15 14.88
CA PRO A 311 -8.34 7.13 13.88
C PRO A 311 -8.82 7.77 12.58
N ALA A 312 -8.52 7.10 11.46
CA ALA A 312 -9.14 7.40 10.18
C ALA A 312 -10.60 6.93 10.19
N TYR A 313 -11.48 7.66 9.51
CA TYR A 313 -12.88 7.30 9.34
C TYR A 313 -13.14 6.96 7.88
N VAL A 314 -13.56 5.72 7.62
CA VAL A 314 -13.81 5.19 6.28
C VAL A 314 -15.31 5.02 6.10
N PHE A 315 -15.90 5.86 5.26
CA PHE A 315 -17.29 5.77 4.85
C PHE A 315 -17.40 4.97 3.56
N VAL A 316 -18.20 3.93 3.55
CA VAL A 316 -18.48 3.10 2.36
C VAL A 316 -19.96 3.13 2.06
N ILE A 317 -20.32 3.73 0.94
CA ILE A 317 -21.68 4.11 0.59
C ILE A 317 -22.12 3.31 -0.63
N SER A 318 -23.06 2.41 -0.42
CA SER A 318 -23.65 1.57 -1.46
C SER A 318 -24.63 2.38 -2.32
N GLY A 319 -24.71 2.02 -3.60
CA GLY A 319 -25.77 2.48 -4.50
C GLY A 319 -27.06 1.69 -4.30
N ASP A 320 -27.89 1.67 -5.33
CA ASP A 320 -29.07 0.82 -5.35
C ASP A 320 -28.67 -0.66 -5.49
N GLY A 321 -29.40 -1.57 -4.85
CA GLY A 321 -29.09 -3.00 -4.83
C GLY A 321 -28.19 -3.46 -3.67
N GLU A 322 -27.28 -4.39 -3.95
CA GLU A 322 -26.48 -5.07 -2.92
C GLU A 322 -25.43 -4.16 -2.26
N PRO A 323 -25.09 -4.41 -0.97
CA PRO A 323 -24.00 -3.71 -0.31
C PRO A 323 -22.66 -3.91 -1.02
N ILE A 324 -22.01 -2.81 -1.40
CA ILE A 324 -20.76 -2.83 -2.19
C ILE A 324 -19.60 -3.46 -1.40
N GLU A 325 -19.73 -3.50 -0.08
CA GLU A 325 -18.76 -4.13 0.81
C GLU A 325 -18.60 -5.62 0.56
N LYS A 326 -19.64 -6.33 0.09
CA LYS A 326 -19.54 -7.75 -0.25
C LYS A 326 -18.43 -8.02 -1.28
N LYS A 327 -18.15 -7.05 -2.14
CA LYS A 327 -17.11 -7.13 -3.18
C LYS A 327 -15.83 -6.40 -2.80
N LEU A 328 -15.93 -5.25 -2.13
CA LEU A 328 -14.75 -4.49 -1.72
C LEU A 328 -13.95 -5.17 -0.60
N ALA A 329 -14.63 -5.85 0.34
CA ALA A 329 -14.03 -6.57 1.47
C ALA A 329 -12.96 -5.76 2.24
N LEU A 330 -13.18 -4.46 2.41
CA LEU A 330 -12.23 -3.52 3.02
C LEU A 330 -12.41 -3.39 4.53
N LYS A 331 -13.54 -3.81 5.11
CA LYS A 331 -13.86 -3.58 6.53
C LYS A 331 -12.79 -4.16 7.45
N SER A 332 -12.58 -5.48 7.43
CA SER A 332 -11.62 -6.15 8.30
C SER A 332 -10.20 -5.63 8.09
N TRP A 333 -9.86 -5.31 6.83
CA TRP A 333 -8.57 -4.73 6.50
C TRP A 333 -8.40 -3.33 7.12
N ALA A 334 -9.36 -2.43 6.94
CA ALA A 334 -9.30 -1.06 7.47
C ALA A 334 -9.32 -1.03 9.01
N GLU A 335 -10.17 -1.85 9.63
CA GLU A 335 -10.27 -1.96 11.09
C GLU A 335 -8.99 -2.54 11.71
N SER A 336 -8.26 -3.41 11.00
CA SER A 336 -6.97 -3.93 11.49
C SER A 336 -5.87 -2.86 11.64
N PHE A 337 -6.01 -1.72 10.97
CA PHE A 337 -5.18 -0.53 11.16
C PHE A 337 -5.80 0.50 12.13
N GLY A 338 -6.88 0.15 12.83
CA GLY A 338 -7.53 1.02 13.82
C GLY A 338 -8.46 2.09 13.22
N ALA A 339 -8.84 1.99 11.95
CA ALA A 339 -9.82 2.90 11.37
C ALA A 339 -11.25 2.58 11.83
N VAL A 340 -12.09 3.62 11.94
CA VAL A 340 -13.53 3.48 12.17
C VAL A 340 -14.24 3.30 10.83
N TYR A 341 -14.82 2.12 10.62
CA TYR A 341 -15.51 1.76 9.39
C TYR A 341 -17.03 2.02 9.48
N ILE A 342 -17.58 2.79 8.54
CA ILE A 342 -19.00 3.16 8.52
C ILE A 342 -19.58 2.78 7.16
N GLN A 343 -20.54 1.85 7.17
CA GLN A 343 -21.26 1.44 5.97
C GLN A 343 -22.63 2.10 5.92
N GLY A 344 -23.04 2.53 4.73
CA GLY A 344 -24.37 3.09 4.50
C GLY A 344 -24.81 2.93 3.05
N SER A 345 -25.97 3.51 2.74
CA SER A 345 -26.56 3.57 1.41
C SER A 345 -26.74 5.02 0.96
N TRP A 346 -26.88 5.23 -0.35
CA TRP A 346 -27.08 6.54 -0.97
C TRP A 346 -28.31 7.31 -0.45
N ASN A 347 -29.33 6.58 0.04
CA ASN A 347 -30.60 7.11 0.53
C ASN A 347 -30.68 7.19 2.07
N ASN A 348 -29.78 6.52 2.80
CA ASN A 348 -29.62 6.62 4.25
C ASN A 348 -28.25 6.07 4.70
N LEU A 349 -27.52 6.86 5.49
CA LEU A 349 -26.24 6.45 6.07
C LEU A 349 -26.42 5.45 7.22
N TYR A 350 -27.49 5.61 8.01
CA TYR A 350 -27.83 4.71 9.12
C TYR A 350 -29.20 4.09 8.89
N PRO A 351 -29.46 2.89 9.44
CA PRO A 351 -30.79 2.29 9.40
C PRO A 351 -31.86 3.27 9.91
N LEU A 352 -33.03 3.26 9.27
CA LEU A 352 -34.16 4.07 9.70
C LEU A 352 -34.60 3.59 11.09
N LYS A 353 -34.61 4.49 12.08
CA LYS A 353 -35.34 4.25 13.32
C LYS A 353 -36.84 4.31 12.98
N ARG A 354 -37.65 3.43 13.57
CA ARG A 354 -39.12 3.38 13.35
C ARG A 354 -39.72 4.80 13.34
N GLY A 355 -40.36 5.21 12.24
CA GLY A 355 -40.97 6.55 12.06
C GLY A 355 -41.14 6.97 10.59
N ASN A 356 -41.85 8.10 10.36
CA ASN A 356 -42.25 8.63 9.04
C ASN A 356 -41.12 9.26 8.18
N VAL A 357 -39.85 8.98 8.49
CA VAL A 357 -38.73 9.60 7.76
C VAL A 357 -38.48 8.83 6.46
N LYS A 358 -38.91 9.40 5.34
CA LYS A 358 -38.67 8.83 4.00
C LYS A 358 -37.16 8.79 3.71
N ALA A 359 -36.66 7.64 3.28
CA ALA A 359 -35.31 7.48 2.76
C ALA A 359 -35.12 8.33 1.51
N GLY A 360 -33.89 8.83 1.31
CA GLY A 360 -33.53 9.57 0.10
C GLY A 360 -32.30 10.46 0.28
N PRO A 361 -31.86 11.15 -0.78
CA PRO A 361 -30.63 11.94 -0.77
C PRO A 361 -30.59 12.99 0.35
N LYS A 362 -31.73 13.65 0.63
CA LYS A 362 -31.84 14.64 1.71
C LYS A 362 -31.58 14.03 3.08
N LEU A 363 -32.12 12.83 3.34
CA LEU A 363 -31.90 12.14 4.61
C LEU A 363 -30.43 11.74 4.76
N PHE A 364 -29.84 11.17 3.71
CA PHE A 364 -28.43 10.81 3.68
C PHE A 364 -27.55 12.02 3.99
N LEU A 365 -27.75 13.16 3.30
CA LEU A 365 -26.96 14.38 3.51
C LEU A 365 -27.10 14.93 4.94
N ARG A 366 -28.29 14.81 5.54
CA ARG A 366 -28.51 15.17 6.95
C ARG A 366 -27.74 14.26 7.91
N GLN A 367 -27.81 12.95 7.69
CA GLN A 367 -27.13 11.97 8.55
C GLN A 367 -25.60 12.07 8.43
N ILE A 368 -25.05 12.25 7.22
CA ILE A 368 -23.60 12.39 7.05
C ILE A 368 -23.09 13.72 7.60
N SER A 369 -23.89 14.80 7.54
CA SER A 369 -23.57 16.05 8.23
C SER A 369 -23.46 15.83 9.74
N ALA A 370 -24.41 15.10 10.34
CA ALA A 370 -24.36 14.75 11.76
C ALA A 370 -23.14 13.86 12.09
N ALA A 371 -22.77 12.93 11.21
CA ALA A 371 -21.58 12.10 11.37
C ALA A 371 -20.29 12.95 11.33
N PHE A 372 -20.12 13.84 10.35
CA PHE A 372 -18.94 14.71 10.26
C PHE A 372 -18.77 15.67 11.45
N LYS A 373 -19.87 16.04 12.13
CA LYS A 373 -19.79 16.83 13.37
C LYS A 373 -19.17 16.06 14.53
N LYS A 374 -19.35 14.74 14.57
CA LYS A 374 -18.83 13.86 15.65
C LYS A 374 -17.37 13.47 15.45
N ILE A 375 -16.84 13.58 14.24
CA ILE A 375 -15.47 13.17 13.91
C ILE A 375 -14.48 14.26 14.37
N PRO A 376 -13.38 13.93 15.07
CA PRO A 376 -12.34 14.91 15.42
C PRO A 376 -11.77 15.64 14.19
N LYS A 377 -11.46 16.94 14.28
CA LYS A 377 -10.97 17.73 13.13
C LYS A 377 -9.68 17.19 12.51
N LYS A 378 -8.81 16.57 13.32
CA LYS A 378 -7.52 15.98 12.91
C LYS A 378 -7.63 14.57 12.32
N SER A 379 -8.78 13.90 12.46
CA SER A 379 -8.99 12.57 11.87
C SER A 379 -9.04 12.64 10.35
N ASN A 380 -8.38 11.68 9.70
CA ASN A 380 -8.50 11.50 8.25
C ASN A 380 -9.91 11.04 7.91
N VAL A 381 -10.49 11.58 6.84
CA VAL A 381 -11.81 11.15 6.34
C VAL A 381 -11.67 10.61 4.94
N ILE A 382 -12.09 9.35 4.76
CA ILE A 382 -12.12 8.64 3.48
C ILE A 382 -13.58 8.35 3.16
N ILE A 383 -13.99 8.65 1.93
CA ILE A 383 -15.35 8.35 1.45
C ILE A 383 -15.24 7.55 0.16
N ILE A 384 -15.87 6.38 0.16
CA ILE A 384 -15.94 5.44 -0.96
C ILE A 384 -17.41 5.29 -1.31
N GLY A 385 -17.75 5.46 -2.58
CA GLY A 385 -19.12 5.22 -3.03
C GLY A 385 -19.16 4.63 -4.43
N HIS A 386 -20.16 3.78 -4.67
CA HIS A 386 -20.42 3.20 -5.99
C HIS A 386 -21.84 3.48 -6.49
N GLY A 387 -22.03 3.70 -7.80
CA GLY A 387 -23.34 3.97 -8.39
C GLY A 387 -23.96 5.25 -7.80
N GLN A 388 -25.22 5.17 -7.38
CA GLN A 388 -25.87 6.25 -6.62
C GLN A 388 -25.14 6.58 -5.31
N GLY A 389 -24.48 5.60 -4.69
CA GLY A 389 -23.62 5.80 -3.52
C GLY A 389 -22.38 6.62 -3.85
N GLY A 390 -21.85 6.50 -5.07
CA GLY A 390 -20.79 7.35 -5.61
C GLY A 390 -21.25 8.80 -5.76
N GLY A 391 -22.49 9.03 -6.22
CA GLY A 391 -23.06 10.37 -6.27
C GLY A 391 -23.36 10.96 -4.89
N ALA A 392 -23.82 10.14 -3.96
CA ALA A 392 -23.99 10.51 -2.56
C ALA A 392 -22.64 10.88 -1.91
N ALA A 393 -21.58 10.11 -2.16
CA ALA A 393 -20.22 10.40 -1.70
C ALA A 393 -19.70 11.75 -2.21
N ILE A 394 -19.87 12.03 -3.50
CA ILE A 394 -19.49 13.32 -4.10
C ILE A 394 -20.30 14.47 -3.49
N SER A 395 -21.60 14.27 -3.28
CA SER A 395 -22.45 15.29 -2.66
C SER A 395 -22.06 15.54 -1.20
N ALA A 396 -21.76 14.49 -0.44
CA ALA A 396 -21.25 14.63 0.92
C ALA A 396 -19.93 15.42 0.96
N ALA A 397 -18.98 15.12 0.07
CA ALA A 397 -17.67 15.79 0.04
C ALA A 397 -17.77 17.25 -0.41
N THR A 398 -18.51 17.52 -1.47
CA THR A 398 -18.55 18.84 -2.14
C THR A 398 -19.61 19.78 -1.60
N GLN A 399 -20.70 19.27 -1.01
CA GLN A 399 -21.78 20.10 -0.47
C GLN A 399 -21.78 20.16 1.05
N VAL A 400 -21.53 19.04 1.73
CA VAL A 400 -21.63 18.98 3.20
C VAL A 400 -20.27 19.27 3.83
N ALA A 401 -19.26 18.46 3.52
CA ALA A 401 -17.93 18.62 4.09
C ALA A 401 -17.30 19.98 3.73
N SER A 402 -17.43 20.41 2.48
CA SER A 402 -16.94 21.73 2.05
C SER A 402 -17.57 22.89 2.85
N LYS A 403 -18.90 22.91 3.01
CA LYS A 403 -19.60 23.93 3.82
C LYS A 403 -19.21 23.90 5.29
N MET A 404 -18.85 22.73 5.81
CA MET A 404 -18.42 22.54 7.20
C MET A 404 -16.91 22.80 7.40
N GLY A 405 -16.16 23.17 6.36
CA GLY A 405 -14.70 23.29 6.43
C GLY A 405 -13.99 21.95 6.74
N ARG A 406 -14.66 20.82 6.49
CA ARG A 406 -14.13 19.49 6.73
C ARG A 406 -13.27 19.04 5.54
N ARG A 407 -12.01 18.72 5.82
CA ARG A 407 -11.13 18.06 4.86
C ARG A 407 -11.57 16.62 4.60
N ILE A 408 -11.55 16.23 3.33
CA ILE A 408 -11.68 14.84 2.89
C ILE A 408 -10.32 14.41 2.34
N ASP A 409 -9.67 13.45 3.00
CA ASP A 409 -8.33 13.00 2.62
C ASP A 409 -8.37 12.15 1.35
N TYR A 410 -9.45 11.40 1.16
CA TYR A 410 -9.65 10.60 -0.04
C TYR A 410 -11.13 10.47 -0.39
N LEU A 411 -11.49 10.87 -1.60
CA LEU A 411 -12.80 10.66 -2.19
C LEU A 411 -12.67 9.67 -3.34
N ILE A 412 -13.34 8.53 -3.22
CA ILE A 412 -13.40 7.47 -4.24
C ILE A 412 -14.84 7.39 -4.75
N ALA A 413 -15.01 7.68 -6.04
CA ALA A 413 -16.27 7.55 -6.75
C ALA A 413 -16.14 6.47 -7.83
N LEU A 414 -16.86 5.37 -7.66
CA LEU A 414 -16.92 4.25 -8.60
C LEU A 414 -18.25 4.30 -9.34
N ASP A 415 -18.20 4.47 -10.65
CA ASP A 415 -19.34 4.71 -11.53
C ASP A 415 -20.43 5.62 -10.93
N PRO A 416 -20.10 6.86 -10.53
CA PRO A 416 -21.03 7.70 -9.78
C PRO A 416 -22.27 8.08 -10.61
N MET A 417 -23.45 7.92 -10.01
CA MET A 417 -24.75 8.26 -10.58
C MET A 417 -25.51 9.25 -9.68
N GLY A 418 -26.31 10.11 -10.30
CA GLY A 418 -27.21 11.04 -9.60
C GLY A 418 -28.64 10.51 -9.52
N GLU A 419 -29.55 11.42 -9.14
CA GLU A 419 -30.99 11.17 -9.13
C GLU A 419 -31.49 10.73 -10.52
N GLY A 420 -32.46 9.80 -10.56
CA GLY A 420 -32.99 9.23 -11.80
C GLY A 420 -32.01 8.30 -12.53
N ASN A 421 -30.95 7.80 -11.88
CA ASN A 421 -29.87 7.02 -12.51
C ASN A 421 -29.19 7.78 -13.67
N LEU A 422 -29.10 9.10 -13.54
CA LEU A 422 -28.49 9.98 -14.54
C LEU A 422 -27.15 10.50 -14.06
N ARG A 423 -26.14 10.35 -14.90
CA ARG A 423 -24.81 10.86 -14.59
C ARG A 423 -24.77 12.39 -14.67
N ALA A 424 -25.56 12.98 -15.56
CA ALA A 424 -25.83 14.43 -15.61
C ALA A 424 -26.15 15.03 -14.23
N ASN A 425 -27.02 14.37 -13.46
CA ASN A 425 -27.52 14.89 -12.18
C ASN A 425 -26.50 14.89 -11.05
N ILE A 426 -25.33 14.28 -11.25
CA ILE A 426 -24.20 14.39 -10.32
C ILE A 426 -23.04 15.23 -10.88
N VAL A 427 -22.75 15.11 -12.17
CA VAL A 427 -21.67 15.84 -12.83
C VAL A 427 -21.98 17.33 -12.95
N TYR A 428 -23.25 17.70 -13.05
CA TYR A 428 -23.71 19.08 -13.10
C TYR A 428 -24.43 19.49 -11.81
N LYS A 429 -24.43 20.79 -11.53
CA LYS A 429 -25.28 21.43 -10.53
C LYS A 429 -26.59 21.80 -11.20
N VAL A 430 -27.49 20.82 -11.27
CA VAL A 430 -28.83 20.95 -11.85
C VAL A 430 -29.79 21.66 -10.87
N LYS A 431 -30.82 22.33 -11.40
CA LYS A 431 -31.89 22.98 -10.61
C LYS A 431 -32.80 21.91 -9.95
N ALA A 432 -33.69 22.35 -9.05
CA ALA A 432 -34.62 21.46 -8.37
C ALA A 432 -35.44 20.62 -9.37
N GLY A 433 -35.42 19.30 -9.23
CA GLY A 433 -36.04 18.34 -10.15
C GLY A 433 -35.05 17.54 -11.01
N GLY A 434 -33.81 18.01 -11.16
CA GLY A 434 -32.79 17.34 -11.98
C GLY A 434 -33.06 17.40 -13.48
N CYS A 435 -32.08 16.99 -14.28
CA CYS A 435 -32.32 16.70 -15.69
C CYS A 435 -33.07 15.38 -15.82
N SER A 436 -33.93 15.28 -16.83
CA SER A 436 -34.64 14.05 -17.19
C SER A 436 -33.85 13.24 -18.22
N ALA A 437 -34.06 11.93 -18.24
CA ALA A 437 -33.33 11.04 -19.16
C ALA A 437 -33.73 11.33 -20.62
N PRO A 438 -32.78 11.41 -21.56
CA PRO A 438 -33.12 11.34 -22.98
C PRO A 438 -33.76 9.98 -23.29
N ASN A 439 -34.80 9.98 -24.12
CA ASN A 439 -35.58 8.76 -24.45
C ASN A 439 -35.79 8.60 -25.98
N GLY A 440 -35.06 9.35 -26.80
CA GLY A 440 -35.17 9.31 -28.26
C GLY A 440 -36.24 10.25 -28.82
N ASP A 441 -37.18 10.72 -28.02
CA ASP A 441 -38.09 11.79 -28.42
C ASP A 441 -37.33 13.13 -28.56
N THR A 442 -37.61 13.85 -29.64
CA THR A 442 -36.92 15.10 -29.97
C THR A 442 -37.15 16.17 -28.89
N ALA A 443 -38.37 16.25 -28.34
CA ALA A 443 -38.68 17.22 -27.30
C ALA A 443 -37.98 16.87 -25.98
N ALA A 444 -38.00 15.60 -25.58
CA ALA A 444 -37.28 15.12 -24.39
C ALA A 444 -35.74 15.31 -24.51
N ASN A 445 -35.16 14.98 -25.67
CA ASN A 445 -33.73 15.16 -25.93
C ASN A 445 -33.34 16.65 -25.88
N LYS A 446 -34.17 17.54 -26.46
CA LYS A 446 -33.96 19.00 -26.42
C LYS A 446 -34.07 19.53 -24.99
N ALA A 447 -35.02 19.05 -24.19
CA ALA A 447 -35.17 19.41 -22.78
C ALA A 447 -33.96 18.96 -21.94
N TYR A 448 -33.45 17.74 -22.16
CA TYR A 448 -32.24 17.25 -21.50
C TYR A 448 -31.02 18.11 -21.81
N LEU A 449 -30.77 18.41 -23.08
CA LEU A 449 -29.63 19.23 -23.50
C LEU A 449 -29.74 20.67 -23.01
N LYS A 450 -30.95 21.25 -23.02
CA LYS A 450 -31.22 22.55 -22.41
C LYS A 450 -30.90 22.54 -20.92
N CYS A 451 -31.34 21.51 -20.19
CA CYS A 451 -31.00 21.35 -18.78
C CYS A 451 -29.49 21.31 -18.53
N LEU A 452 -28.72 20.61 -19.39
CA LEU A 452 -27.25 20.60 -19.30
C LEU A 452 -26.64 21.98 -19.59
N ALA A 453 -27.13 22.68 -20.60
CA ALA A 453 -26.65 24.01 -20.99
C ALA A 453 -26.93 25.06 -19.89
N ASP A 454 -28.09 24.99 -19.26
CA ASP A 454 -28.51 25.86 -18.15
C ASP A 454 -27.81 25.50 -16.82
N SER A 455 -27.10 24.37 -16.77
CA SER A 455 -26.44 23.87 -15.57
C SER A 455 -24.94 24.16 -15.57
N SER A 456 -24.40 24.43 -14.38
CA SER A 456 -22.95 24.56 -14.20
C SER A 456 -22.30 23.21 -13.88
N LYS A 457 -21.12 22.93 -14.42
CA LYS A 457 -20.37 21.71 -14.05
C LYS A 457 -20.05 21.74 -12.55
N ARG A 458 -20.28 20.61 -11.89
CA ARG A 458 -19.88 20.42 -10.50
C ARG A 458 -18.37 20.38 -10.41
N VAL A 459 -17.86 21.17 -9.47
CA VAL A 459 -16.43 21.25 -9.16
C VAL A 459 -16.17 20.43 -7.91
N ILE A 460 -15.17 19.54 -7.96
CA ILE A 460 -14.58 18.92 -6.78
C ILE A 460 -13.80 19.99 -6.04
N THR A 461 -14.29 20.33 -4.86
CA THR A 461 -13.84 21.44 -4.03
C THR A 461 -12.47 21.16 -3.39
N ALA A 462 -11.71 22.22 -3.10
CA ALA A 462 -10.33 22.11 -2.60
C ALA A 462 -10.19 21.46 -1.21
N ASN A 463 -11.29 21.27 -0.47
CA ASN A 463 -11.29 20.49 0.77
C ASN A 463 -11.04 18.99 0.52
N VAL A 464 -11.17 18.51 -0.72
CA VAL A 464 -10.83 17.15 -1.13
C VAL A 464 -9.35 17.09 -1.50
N LYS A 465 -8.56 16.30 -0.78
CA LYS A 465 -7.11 16.16 -1.02
C LYS A 465 -6.81 15.24 -2.20
N ASN A 466 -7.42 14.07 -2.24
CA ASN A 466 -7.29 13.11 -3.34
C ASN A 466 -8.66 12.73 -3.87
N PHE A 467 -8.84 12.78 -5.18
CA PHE A 467 -10.07 12.37 -5.85
C PHE A 467 -9.79 11.28 -6.87
N TYR A 468 -10.26 10.07 -6.58
CA TYR A 468 -10.21 8.92 -7.46
C TYR A 468 -11.59 8.67 -8.05
N ASN A 469 -11.67 8.67 -9.37
CA ASN A 469 -12.92 8.51 -10.10
C ASN A 469 -12.74 7.49 -11.22
N ARG A 470 -13.62 6.50 -11.26
CA ARG A 470 -13.75 5.55 -12.36
C ARG A 470 -15.19 5.56 -12.82
N TRP A 471 -15.43 5.71 -14.11
CA TRP A 471 -16.80 5.60 -14.65
C TRP A 471 -16.79 4.80 -15.93
N GLN A 472 -17.86 4.07 -16.15
CA GLN A 472 -17.97 3.13 -17.24
C GLN A 472 -18.30 3.81 -18.57
N LYS A 473 -17.81 3.22 -19.67
CA LYS A 473 -18.00 3.77 -21.01
C LYS A 473 -19.41 3.56 -21.54
N GLU A 474 -20.04 2.43 -21.27
CA GLU A 474 -21.39 2.11 -21.71
C GLU A 474 -22.07 1.23 -20.65
N THR A 475 -22.82 1.84 -19.73
CA THR A 475 -23.60 1.11 -18.74
C THR A 475 -25.06 1.06 -19.22
N ALA A 476 -25.55 -0.13 -19.59
CA ALA A 476 -26.92 -0.31 -20.12
C ALA A 476 -28.02 0.29 -19.22
N ASN A 477 -27.75 0.43 -17.91
CA ASN A 477 -28.70 0.90 -16.91
C ASN A 477 -28.75 2.43 -16.72
N LEU A 478 -28.01 3.21 -17.52
CA LEU A 478 -28.00 4.67 -17.42
C LEU A 478 -29.02 5.31 -18.35
N GLY A 479 -29.83 6.22 -17.80
CA GLY A 479 -30.76 7.01 -18.61
C GLY A 479 -30.06 7.94 -19.61
N ASP A 480 -28.80 8.30 -19.40
CA ASP A 480 -27.98 9.14 -20.27
C ASP A 480 -26.78 8.41 -20.90
N LEU A 481 -26.98 7.12 -21.24
CA LEU A 481 -25.94 6.25 -21.80
C LEU A 481 -25.30 6.79 -23.09
N ALA A 482 -26.11 7.34 -24.00
CA ALA A 482 -25.65 7.79 -25.31
C ALA A 482 -24.71 9.00 -25.16
N ARG A 483 -23.48 8.92 -25.70
CA ARG A 483 -22.52 10.06 -25.69
C ARG A 483 -22.97 11.23 -26.56
N VAL A 484 -23.74 10.90 -27.59
CA VAL A 484 -24.26 11.82 -28.57
C VAL A 484 -25.75 11.60 -28.59
N VAL A 485 -26.50 12.66 -28.37
CA VAL A 485 -27.96 12.69 -28.45
C VAL A 485 -28.28 13.50 -29.69
N GLU A 486 -29.07 12.90 -30.59
CA GLU A 486 -29.56 13.59 -31.78
C GLU A 486 -30.78 14.44 -31.42
N VAL A 487 -30.77 15.68 -31.89
CA VAL A 487 -31.87 16.64 -31.77
C VAL A 487 -32.05 17.40 -33.06
N GLN A 488 -33.27 17.83 -33.36
CA GLN A 488 -33.50 18.75 -34.48
C GLN A 488 -33.16 20.19 -34.07
N ASP A 489 -32.40 20.90 -34.91
CA ASP A 489 -32.16 22.33 -34.78
C ASP A 489 -33.42 23.16 -35.09
N GLU A 490 -33.35 24.48 -34.93
CA GLU A 490 -34.47 25.39 -35.21
C GLU A 490 -34.92 25.37 -36.68
N VAL A 491 -34.12 24.77 -37.57
CA VAL A 491 -34.35 24.63 -39.01
C VAL A 491 -34.78 23.19 -39.37
N GLY A 492 -34.97 22.31 -38.38
CA GLY A 492 -35.41 20.92 -38.57
C GLY A 492 -34.32 19.92 -38.96
N ARG A 493 -33.04 20.31 -38.93
CA ARG A 493 -31.91 19.41 -39.25
C ARG A 493 -31.48 18.62 -38.02
N SER A 494 -31.20 17.33 -38.18
CA SER A 494 -30.64 16.50 -37.11
C SER A 494 -29.20 16.93 -36.77
N VAL A 495 -29.01 17.42 -35.55
CA VAL A 495 -27.73 17.84 -34.99
C VAL A 495 -27.37 16.92 -33.82
N SER A 496 -26.14 16.42 -33.85
CA SER A 496 -25.56 15.56 -32.83
C SER A 496 -24.94 16.39 -31.69
N MET A 497 -25.49 16.29 -30.48
CA MET A 497 -25.00 17.03 -29.31
C MET A 497 -24.48 16.10 -28.20
N ARG A 498 -23.46 16.54 -27.46
CA ARG A 498 -22.79 15.69 -26.45
C ARG A 498 -23.57 15.64 -25.14
N SER A 499 -23.74 14.44 -24.59
CA SER A 499 -24.33 14.21 -23.26
C SER A 499 -23.30 14.39 -22.13
N SER A 500 -23.76 14.21 -20.88
CA SER A 500 -22.92 14.23 -19.70
C SER A 500 -21.84 13.14 -19.73
N THR A 501 -20.61 13.50 -19.36
CA THR A 501 -19.52 12.54 -19.14
C THR A 501 -19.26 12.40 -17.64
N GLY A 502 -18.81 11.23 -17.16
CA GLY A 502 -18.44 11.05 -15.75
C GLY A 502 -17.19 11.77 -15.26
N LYS A 503 -16.61 12.68 -16.05
CA LYS A 503 -15.45 13.48 -15.67
C LYS A 503 -15.89 14.75 -14.93
N PHE A 504 -15.32 14.99 -13.76
CA PHE A 504 -15.58 16.17 -12.93
C PHE A 504 -14.50 17.23 -13.12
N THR A 505 -14.91 18.50 -12.98
CA THR A 505 -13.98 19.63 -12.89
C THR A 505 -13.35 19.66 -11.49
N ILE A 506 -12.08 20.05 -11.39
CA ILE A 506 -11.35 20.16 -10.11
C ILE A 506 -11.09 21.64 -9.82
N ALA A 507 -11.24 22.06 -8.56
CA ALA A 507 -10.88 23.41 -8.15
C ALA A 507 -9.36 23.64 -8.32
N ASN A 508 -8.95 24.82 -8.79
CA ASN A 508 -7.57 25.12 -9.24
C ASN A 508 -6.45 25.10 -8.16
N ALA A 509 -6.62 24.42 -7.03
CA ALA A 509 -5.59 24.31 -6.00
C ALA A 509 -5.68 22.98 -5.21
N GLY A 510 -4.54 22.28 -5.11
CA GLY A 510 -4.25 21.29 -4.06
C GLY A 510 -4.90 19.90 -4.16
N THR A 511 -5.98 19.70 -4.93
CA THR A 511 -6.61 18.39 -5.12
C THR A 511 -5.84 17.54 -6.12
N LYS A 512 -5.25 16.43 -5.67
CA LYS A 512 -4.70 15.41 -6.56
C LYS A 512 -5.84 14.59 -7.15
N THR A 513 -5.87 14.44 -8.46
CA THR A 513 -6.97 13.76 -9.14
C THR A 513 -6.48 12.60 -10.01
N ASP A 514 -7.19 11.48 -9.93
CA ASP A 514 -7.06 10.34 -10.82
C ASP A 514 -8.47 10.00 -11.33
N GLN A 515 -8.83 10.55 -12.49
CA GLN A 515 -10.12 10.30 -13.13
C GLN A 515 -9.89 9.54 -14.42
N LYS A 516 -10.46 8.34 -14.53
CA LYS A 516 -10.31 7.51 -15.72
C LYS A 516 -11.64 6.90 -16.13
N ARG A 517 -11.95 7.02 -17.41
CA ARG A 517 -13.01 6.25 -18.04
C ARG A 517 -12.54 4.81 -18.23
N VAL A 518 -13.36 3.85 -17.83
CA VAL A 518 -13.08 2.41 -17.93
C VAL A 518 -14.05 1.75 -18.90
N PHE A 519 -13.61 0.67 -19.53
CA PHE A 519 -14.39 -0.10 -20.49
C PHE A 519 -14.27 -1.57 -20.15
N TYR A 520 -15.42 -2.23 -20.04
CA TYR A 520 -15.59 -3.64 -19.79
C TYR A 520 -16.40 -4.15 -20.99
N TRP A 521 -15.82 -5.04 -21.80
CA TRP A 521 -16.34 -5.44 -23.11
C TRP A 521 -17.69 -6.16 -23.00
N GLY A 522 -18.81 -5.44 -23.14
CA GLY A 522 -20.15 -6.03 -23.26
C GLY A 522 -20.59 -6.92 -22.09
N SER A 523 -19.87 -6.92 -20.97
CA SER A 523 -20.17 -7.73 -19.80
C SER A 523 -21.44 -7.21 -19.14
N ALA A 524 -22.44 -8.08 -18.99
CA ALA A 524 -23.67 -7.79 -18.23
C ALA A 524 -23.35 -7.38 -16.78
N ASP A 525 -22.19 -7.79 -16.27
CA ASP A 525 -21.71 -7.55 -14.91
C ASP A 525 -20.58 -6.52 -14.83
N ALA A 526 -20.42 -5.63 -15.82
CA ALA A 526 -19.36 -4.63 -15.85
C ALA A 526 -19.16 -3.86 -14.52
N HIS A 527 -20.24 -3.59 -13.78
CA HIS A 527 -20.18 -2.95 -12.46
C HIS A 527 -19.50 -3.81 -11.38
N GLN A 528 -19.66 -5.14 -11.41
CA GLN A 528 -18.98 -6.07 -10.51
C GLN A 528 -17.50 -6.13 -10.84
N GLU A 529 -17.14 -6.19 -12.12
CA GLU A 529 -15.74 -6.15 -12.57
C GLU A 529 -15.03 -4.86 -12.12
N LEU A 530 -15.74 -3.72 -12.15
CA LEU A 530 -15.24 -2.47 -11.61
C LEU A 530 -14.99 -2.56 -10.09
N LEU A 531 -15.92 -3.13 -9.33
CA LEU A 531 -15.78 -3.30 -7.89
C LEU A 531 -14.66 -4.27 -7.53
N GLU A 532 -14.45 -5.34 -8.30
CA GLU A 532 -13.36 -6.30 -8.12
C GLU A 532 -12.00 -5.68 -8.43
N GLN A 533 -11.90 -4.88 -9.50
CA GLN A 533 -10.67 -4.11 -9.75
C GLN A 533 -10.41 -3.10 -8.63
N ALA A 534 -11.46 -2.47 -8.11
CA ALA A 534 -11.34 -1.55 -6.99
C ALA A 534 -10.88 -2.28 -5.71
N SER A 535 -11.40 -3.46 -5.39
CA SER A 535 -10.99 -4.21 -4.18
C SER A 535 -9.49 -4.52 -4.14
N ILE A 536 -8.87 -4.75 -5.31
CA ILE A 536 -7.42 -4.99 -5.43
C ILE A 536 -6.61 -3.69 -5.28
N ILE A 537 -7.12 -2.58 -5.83
CA ILE A 537 -6.37 -1.32 -5.93
C ILE A 537 -6.49 -0.49 -4.64
N LEU A 538 -7.69 -0.44 -4.04
CA LEU A 538 -8.01 0.46 -2.95
C LEU A 538 -7.13 0.27 -1.70
N PRO A 539 -6.78 -0.95 -1.25
CA PRO A 539 -5.88 -1.13 -0.12
C PRO A 539 -4.54 -0.41 -0.30
N ASN A 540 -3.95 -0.53 -1.49
CA ASN A 540 -2.68 0.10 -1.82
C ASN A 540 -2.77 1.63 -1.88
N LEU A 541 -3.91 2.17 -2.33
CA LEU A 541 -4.14 3.61 -2.37
C LEU A 541 -4.39 4.20 -0.98
N LEU A 542 -5.09 3.46 -0.13
CA LEU A 542 -5.63 3.94 1.14
C LEU A 542 -4.71 3.71 2.34
N VAL A 543 -3.77 2.76 2.27
CA VAL A 543 -2.89 2.40 3.41
C VAL A 543 -2.20 3.61 4.07
N ARG A 544 -1.77 4.61 3.28
CA ARG A 544 -1.09 5.82 3.78
C ARG A 544 -2.02 6.84 4.45
N TYR A 545 -3.34 6.66 4.32
CA TYR A 545 -4.37 7.55 4.85
C TYR A 545 -5.14 6.90 6.01
N ILE A 546 -5.02 5.58 6.13
CA ILE A 546 -5.58 4.80 7.22
C ILE A 546 -4.59 4.70 8.38
N HIS A 547 -3.28 4.65 8.09
CA HIS A 547 -2.19 4.67 9.07
C HIS A 547 -1.84 6.07 9.61
#